data_AF-A0A954P9R1-F1
#
_entry.id   AF-A0A954P9R1-F1
#
_cell.length_a   1.000
_cell.length_b   1.000
_cell.length_c   1.000
_cell.angle_alpha   90.00
_cell.angle_beta   90.00
_cell.angle_gamma   90.00
#
_symmetry.space_group_name_H-M   'P 1'
#
loop_
_entity.id
_entity.type
_entity.pdbx_description
1 polymer ?
#
loop_
_entity_poly.entity_id
_entity_poly.type
_entity_poly.pdbx_seq_one_letter_code
_entity_poly.pdbx_strand_id
1 'polypeptide(L)'
;MDSVKRKVISELFFAPSVVLPIVGGLSAGLLSWGAGGGNGFLTVAALAGVLGGIGWMVTRVIFKVEEITDRAMQAQLDQQTGEENRRLDQLAALLRTDRDHRTQDYLTLLRSMRSNLEDAVRESGRQFRSAQIREKFSQIFGAAIDQLRQSYRLWELAQKLDGPARDETLTERETVLSEIQATVERMRSTVNQFQEMMRTENKADLASMRSELDATMEIAKRTEQRMREIEHASDGHEAYVQE
;
A
#
# COMPACT_ATOMS: atom_id res chain seq x y z
N MET A 1 -19.69 -15.45 0.72
CA MET A 1 -18.25 -15.11 0.77
C MET A 1 -17.48 -16.18 -0.01
N ASP A 2 -17.92 -16.52 -1.24
CA ASP A 2 -17.69 -17.85 -1.83
C ASP A 2 -17.27 -17.86 -3.32
N SER A 3 -17.36 -16.74 -4.02
CA SER A 3 -16.98 -16.66 -5.44
C SER A 3 -15.48 -16.51 -5.66
N VAL A 4 -14.83 -15.68 -4.85
CA VAL A 4 -13.39 -15.37 -4.96
C VAL A 4 -12.54 -16.58 -4.58
N LYS A 5 -12.83 -17.22 -3.44
CA LYS A 5 -12.13 -18.44 -3.00
C LYS A 5 -12.27 -19.58 -4.02
N ARG A 6 -13.46 -19.76 -4.62
CA ARG A 6 -13.71 -20.79 -5.63
C ARG A 6 -12.95 -20.53 -6.93
N LYS A 7 -12.86 -19.27 -7.37
CA LYS A 7 -12.12 -18.89 -8.58
C LYS A 7 -10.62 -19.11 -8.41
N VAL A 8 -10.06 -18.69 -7.27
CA VAL A 8 -8.65 -18.89 -6.92
C VAL A 8 -8.29 -20.37 -6.82
N ILE A 9 -9.13 -21.19 -6.17
CA ILE A 9 -8.93 -22.65 -6.10
C ILE A 9 -9.02 -23.29 -7.50
N SER A 10 -9.94 -22.85 -8.36
CA SER A 10 -10.07 -23.41 -9.71
C SER A 10 -8.85 -23.09 -10.59
N GLU A 11 -8.31 -21.87 -10.53
CA GLU A 11 -7.14 -21.48 -11.31
C GLU A 11 -5.85 -22.13 -10.79
N LEU A 12 -5.79 -22.46 -9.50
CA LEU A 12 -4.65 -23.14 -8.89
C LEU A 12 -4.62 -24.65 -9.22
N PHE A 13 -5.78 -25.31 -9.21
CA PHE A 13 -5.89 -26.76 -9.40
C PHE A 13 -6.13 -27.21 -10.86
N PHE A 14 -6.68 -26.36 -11.74
CA PHE A 14 -6.97 -26.71 -13.14
C PHE A 14 -6.00 -26.12 -14.18
N ALA A 15 -4.82 -25.66 -13.76
CA ALA A 15 -3.81 -25.21 -14.71
C ALA A 15 -3.34 -26.37 -15.61
N PRO A 16 -3.32 -26.23 -16.95
CA PRO A 16 -2.95 -27.31 -17.89
C PRO A 16 -1.61 -27.97 -17.59
N SER A 17 -0.66 -27.21 -17.04
CA SER A 17 0.68 -27.67 -16.67
C SER A 17 0.74 -28.62 -15.45
N VAL A 18 -0.33 -28.72 -14.66
CA VAL A 18 -0.43 -29.63 -13.49
C VAL A 18 -1.27 -30.86 -13.84
N VAL A 19 -2.34 -30.65 -14.62
CA VAL A 19 -3.25 -31.72 -15.05
C VAL A 19 -2.58 -32.64 -16.09
N LEU A 20 -1.82 -32.09 -17.05
CA LEU A 20 -1.18 -32.89 -18.11
C LEU A 20 -0.18 -33.93 -17.59
N PRO A 21 0.75 -33.62 -16.66
CA PRO A 21 1.69 -34.62 -16.13
C PRO A 21 1.00 -35.65 -15.21
N ILE A 22 0.04 -35.24 -14.39
CA ILE A 22 -0.67 -36.14 -13.46
C ILE A 22 -1.57 -37.11 -14.22
N VAL A 23 -2.35 -36.60 -15.18
CA VAL A 23 -3.19 -37.44 -16.05
C VAL A 23 -2.31 -38.30 -16.96
N GLY A 24 -1.25 -37.76 -17.54
CA GLY A 24 -0.29 -38.52 -18.35
C GLY A 24 0.40 -39.65 -17.57
N GLY A 25 0.80 -39.39 -16.32
CA GLY A 25 1.41 -40.39 -15.42
C GLY A 25 0.42 -41.47 -14.97
N LEU A 26 -0.82 -41.10 -14.65
CA LEU A 26 -1.89 -42.06 -14.31
C LEU A 26 -2.29 -42.91 -15.51
N SER A 27 -2.39 -42.33 -16.71
CA SER A 27 -2.66 -43.07 -17.95
C SER A 27 -1.53 -44.04 -18.31
N ALA A 28 -0.26 -43.64 -18.14
CA ALA A 28 0.89 -44.52 -18.36
C ALA A 28 0.95 -45.66 -17.33
N GLY A 29 0.60 -45.40 -16.07
CA GLY A 29 0.51 -46.42 -15.02
C GLY A 29 -0.57 -47.47 -15.28
N LEU A 30 -1.76 -47.03 -15.72
CA LEU A 30 -2.86 -47.93 -16.10
C LEU A 30 -2.51 -48.79 -17.32
N LEU A 31 -1.81 -48.22 -18.32
CA LEU A 31 -1.29 -48.97 -19.47
C LEU A 31 -0.21 -49.99 -19.07
N SER A 32 0.67 -49.64 -18.13
CA SER A 32 1.69 -50.55 -17.59
C SER A 32 1.07 -51.74 -16.82
N TRP A 33 -0.01 -51.49 -16.06
CA TRP A 33 -0.73 -52.52 -15.33
C TRP A 33 -1.54 -53.44 -16.27
N GLY A 34 -2.22 -52.88 -17.28
CA GLY A 34 -2.97 -53.65 -18.28
C GLY A 34 -2.12 -54.48 -19.25
N ALA A 35 -0.86 -54.09 -19.46
CA ALA A 35 0.10 -54.82 -20.30
C ALA A 35 0.89 -55.91 -19.53
N GLY A 36 0.48 -56.25 -18.29
CA GLY A 36 1.08 -57.35 -17.52
C GLY A 36 2.31 -56.97 -16.69
N GLY A 37 2.52 -55.68 -16.36
CA GLY A 37 3.47 -55.25 -15.32
C GLY A 37 4.96 -55.49 -15.61
N GLY A 38 5.34 -55.80 -16.85
CA GLY A 38 6.71 -56.21 -17.19
C GLY A 38 7.65 -55.11 -17.70
N ASN A 39 7.15 -53.92 -18.05
CA ASN A 39 7.99 -52.90 -18.70
C ASN A 39 8.51 -51.86 -17.69
N GLY A 40 9.66 -52.15 -17.08
CA GLY A 40 10.27 -51.34 -16.01
C GLY A 40 10.45 -49.85 -16.38
N PHE A 41 10.65 -49.53 -17.66
CA PHE A 41 10.72 -48.15 -18.14
C PHE A 41 9.41 -47.38 -17.95
N LEU A 42 8.25 -48.02 -18.20
CA LEU A 42 6.93 -47.38 -18.03
C LEU A 42 6.60 -47.15 -16.55
N THR A 43 7.00 -48.06 -15.67
CA THR A 43 6.80 -47.92 -14.22
C THR A 43 7.68 -46.80 -13.63
N VAL A 44 8.93 -46.68 -14.08
CA VAL A 44 9.82 -45.57 -13.69
C VAL A 44 9.33 -44.24 -14.27
N ALA A 45 8.87 -44.21 -15.52
CA ALA A 45 8.29 -43.00 -16.12
C ALA A 45 7.00 -42.56 -15.41
N ALA A 46 6.15 -43.49 -14.99
CA ALA A 46 4.96 -43.19 -14.20
C ALA A 46 5.30 -42.61 -12.81
N LEU A 47 6.26 -43.22 -12.11
CA LEU A 47 6.75 -42.72 -10.82
C LEU A 47 7.43 -41.34 -10.95
N ALA A 48 8.28 -41.15 -11.96
CA ALA A 48 8.95 -39.88 -12.22
C ALA A 48 7.95 -38.77 -12.63
N GLY A 49 6.92 -39.10 -13.40
CA GLY A 49 5.85 -38.17 -13.77
C GLY A 49 5.01 -37.73 -12.58
N VAL A 50 4.64 -38.66 -11.69
CA VAL A 50 3.89 -38.37 -10.47
C VAL A 50 4.74 -37.55 -9.48
N LEU A 51 5.97 -37.98 -9.21
CA LEU A 51 6.87 -37.28 -8.28
C LEU A 51 7.33 -35.93 -8.83
N GLY A 52 7.61 -35.84 -10.12
CA GLY A 52 7.95 -34.59 -10.80
C GLY A 52 6.78 -33.61 -10.84
N GLY A 53 5.55 -34.10 -11.07
CA GLY A 53 4.32 -33.31 -10.99
C GLY A 53 4.06 -32.77 -9.59
N ILE A 54 4.25 -33.60 -8.56
CA ILE A 54 4.14 -33.19 -7.14
C ILE A 54 5.22 -32.17 -6.79
N GLY A 55 6.47 -32.40 -7.18
CA GLY A 55 7.58 -31.47 -6.96
C GLY A 55 7.34 -30.10 -7.61
N TRP A 56 6.92 -30.09 -8.87
CA TRP A 56 6.58 -28.85 -9.60
C TRP A 56 5.38 -28.12 -8.98
N MET A 57 4.39 -28.86 -8.49
CA MET A 57 3.22 -28.30 -7.80
C MET A 57 3.63 -27.63 -6.48
N VAL A 58 4.51 -28.26 -5.69
CA VAL A 58 5.04 -27.67 -4.44
C VAL A 58 5.84 -26.40 -4.72
N THR A 59 6.74 -26.41 -5.71
CA THR A 59 7.50 -25.20 -6.10
C THR A 59 6.57 -24.08 -6.55
N ARG A 60 5.53 -24.38 -7.33
CA ARG A 60 4.56 -23.37 -7.78
C ARG A 60 3.69 -22.84 -6.63
N VAL A 61 3.27 -23.69 -5.70
CA VAL A 61 2.50 -23.26 -4.52
C VAL A 61 3.32 -22.30 -3.67
N ILE A 62 4.61 -22.57 -3.47
CA ILE A 62 5.49 -21.69 -2.70
C ILE A 62 5.69 -20.34 -3.41
N PHE A 63 5.95 -20.33 -4.72
CA PHE A 63 6.30 -19.10 -5.44
C PHE A 63 5.10 -18.30 -6.02
N LYS A 64 3.94 -18.92 -6.30
CA LYS A 64 2.78 -18.24 -6.91
C LYS A 64 1.64 -17.91 -5.94
N VAL A 65 1.57 -18.53 -4.76
CA VAL A 65 0.52 -18.19 -3.79
C VAL A 65 0.72 -16.77 -3.26
N GLU A 66 1.96 -16.32 -3.05
CA GLU A 66 2.26 -14.92 -2.70
C GLU A 66 1.79 -13.96 -3.80
N GLU A 67 2.17 -14.20 -5.06
CA GLU A 67 1.79 -13.34 -6.20
C GLU A 67 0.27 -13.28 -6.43
N ILE A 68 -0.45 -14.40 -6.25
CA ILE A 68 -1.92 -14.46 -6.40
C ILE A 68 -2.62 -13.82 -5.20
N THR A 69 -2.09 -14.00 -3.99
CA THR A 69 -2.65 -13.41 -2.77
C THR A 69 -2.45 -11.90 -2.77
N ASP A 70 -1.27 -11.42 -3.14
CA ASP A 70 -0.99 -9.99 -3.25
C ASP A 70 -1.84 -9.33 -4.33
N ARG A 71 -2.01 -9.97 -5.50
CA ARG A 71 -2.91 -9.45 -6.55
C ARG A 71 -4.37 -9.44 -6.12
N ALA A 72 -4.83 -10.47 -5.42
CA ALA A 72 -6.21 -10.52 -4.93
C ALA A 72 -6.44 -9.46 -3.85
N MET A 73 -5.47 -9.23 -2.97
CA MET A 73 -5.53 -8.21 -1.93
C MET A 73 -5.47 -6.80 -2.54
N GLN A 74 -4.58 -6.55 -3.49
CA GLN A 74 -4.51 -5.28 -4.23
C GLN A 74 -5.80 -5.01 -5.01
N ALA A 75 -6.33 -5.99 -5.74
CA ALA A 75 -7.57 -5.83 -6.49
C ALA A 75 -8.76 -5.50 -5.57
N GLN A 76 -8.77 -6.05 -4.35
CA GLN A 76 -9.80 -5.74 -3.35
C GLN A 76 -9.66 -4.33 -2.79
N LEU A 77 -8.43 -3.87 -2.52
CA LEU A 77 -8.15 -2.50 -2.09
C LEU A 77 -8.54 -1.49 -3.18
N ASP A 78 -8.14 -1.75 -4.43
CA ASP A 78 -8.48 -0.90 -5.58
C ASP A 78 -9.99 -0.82 -5.82
N GLN A 79 -10.71 -1.93 -5.63
CA GLN A 79 -12.17 -1.94 -5.70
C GLN A 79 -12.80 -1.04 -4.63
N GLN A 80 -12.33 -1.13 -3.37
CA GLN A 80 -12.84 -0.32 -2.27
C GLN A 80 -12.59 1.18 -2.51
N THR A 81 -11.38 1.55 -2.91
CA THR A 81 -11.03 2.94 -3.26
C THR A 81 -11.85 3.43 -4.45
N GLY A 82 -12.07 2.58 -5.45
CA GLY A 82 -12.91 2.89 -6.61
C GLY A 82 -14.36 3.16 -6.24
N GLU A 83 -14.96 2.35 -5.38
CA GLU A 83 -16.32 2.58 -4.88
C GLU A 83 -16.44 3.86 -4.08
N GLU A 84 -15.47 4.12 -3.20
CA GLU A 84 -15.45 5.34 -2.39
C GLU A 84 -15.37 6.59 -3.29
N ASN A 85 -14.47 6.60 -4.27
CA ASN A 85 -14.34 7.71 -5.21
C ASN A 85 -15.63 7.95 -6.00
N ARG A 86 -16.32 6.89 -6.46
CA ARG A 86 -17.63 7.03 -7.12
C ARG A 86 -18.66 7.67 -6.19
N ARG A 87 -18.71 7.29 -4.91
CA ARG A 87 -19.63 7.91 -3.94
C ARG A 87 -19.32 9.40 -3.73
N LEU A 88 -18.04 9.77 -3.73
CA LEU A 88 -17.64 11.17 -3.66
C LEU A 88 -18.02 11.93 -4.94
N ASP A 89 -17.90 11.30 -6.12
CA ASP A 89 -18.28 11.93 -7.39
C ASP A 89 -19.79 12.13 -7.51
N GLN A 90 -20.57 11.16 -7.02
CA GLN A 90 -22.01 11.31 -6.87
C GLN A 90 -22.36 12.47 -5.93
N LEU A 91 -21.68 12.58 -4.78
CA LEU A 91 -21.87 13.72 -3.89
C LEU A 91 -21.50 15.03 -4.59
N ALA A 92 -20.38 15.08 -5.32
CA ALA A 92 -19.99 16.27 -6.08
C ALA A 92 -21.06 16.67 -7.11
N ALA A 93 -21.70 15.71 -7.76
CA ALA A 93 -22.79 15.98 -8.70
C ALA A 93 -24.03 16.54 -7.99
N LEU A 94 -24.37 16.04 -6.80
CA LEU A 94 -25.48 16.57 -5.98
C LEU A 94 -25.16 17.98 -5.49
N LEU A 95 -23.97 18.23 -4.96
CA LEU A 95 -23.56 19.56 -4.48
C LEU A 95 -23.51 20.63 -5.60
N ARG A 96 -23.56 20.24 -6.88
CA ARG A 96 -23.72 21.20 -7.98
C ARG A 96 -25.13 21.73 -8.13
N THR A 97 -26.14 21.00 -7.67
CA THR A 97 -27.54 21.40 -7.83
C THR A 97 -27.97 22.38 -6.75
N ASP A 98 -27.28 22.41 -5.61
CA ASP A 98 -27.63 23.23 -4.44
C ASP A 98 -27.33 24.74 -4.59
N ARG A 99 -26.67 25.12 -5.70
CA ARG A 99 -26.24 26.48 -6.08
C ARG A 99 -25.37 27.21 -5.03
N ASP A 100 -24.76 26.48 -4.09
CA ASP A 100 -23.79 27.02 -3.14
C ASP A 100 -22.37 26.56 -3.53
N HIS A 101 -21.53 27.47 -4.01
CA HIS A 101 -20.17 27.13 -4.44
C HIS A 101 -19.30 26.60 -3.29
N ARG A 102 -19.60 26.99 -2.03
CA ARG A 102 -18.80 26.61 -0.86
C ARG A 102 -18.79 25.10 -0.64
N THR A 103 -19.91 24.41 -0.92
CA THR A 103 -20.01 22.95 -0.73
C THR A 103 -19.07 22.20 -1.66
N GLN A 104 -18.94 22.68 -2.91
CA GLN A 104 -18.01 22.13 -3.89
C GLN A 104 -16.56 22.44 -3.54
N ASP A 105 -16.29 23.65 -3.06
CA ASP A 105 -14.96 24.06 -2.62
C ASP A 105 -14.49 23.21 -1.43
N TYR A 106 -15.35 23.01 -0.43
CA TYR A 106 -15.04 22.16 0.72
C TYR A 106 -14.77 20.71 0.30
N LEU A 107 -15.59 20.13 -0.59
CA LEU A 107 -15.34 18.78 -1.09
C LEU A 107 -14.00 18.68 -1.84
N THR A 108 -13.67 19.69 -2.64
CA THR A 108 -12.40 19.75 -3.38
C THR A 108 -11.21 19.86 -2.44
N LEU A 109 -11.30 20.70 -1.40
CA LEU A 109 -10.29 20.82 -0.36
C LEU A 109 -10.11 19.52 0.43
N LEU A 110 -11.19 18.85 0.80
CA LEU A 110 -11.14 17.56 1.49
C LEU A 110 -10.39 16.51 0.64
N ARG A 111 -10.69 16.45 -0.66
CA ARG A 111 -10.02 15.53 -1.60
C ARG A 111 -8.52 15.85 -1.74
N SER A 112 -8.15 17.12 -1.87
CA SER A 112 -6.75 17.51 -1.99
C SER A 112 -5.97 17.22 -0.72
N MET A 113 -6.55 17.46 0.46
CA MET A 113 -5.93 17.13 1.74
C MET A 113 -5.70 15.62 1.90
N ARG A 114 -6.65 14.79 1.46
CA ARG A 114 -6.48 13.32 1.47
C ARG A 114 -5.32 12.90 0.58
N SER A 115 -5.26 13.41 -0.66
CA SER A 115 -4.16 13.14 -1.59
C SER A 115 -2.82 13.58 -1.00
N ASN A 116 -2.72 14.80 -0.49
CA ASN A 116 -1.51 15.36 0.08
C ASN A 116 -1.00 14.55 1.29
N LEU A 117 -1.91 14.01 2.10
CA LEU A 117 -1.54 13.13 3.20
C LEU A 117 -1.04 11.78 2.69
N GLU A 118 -1.73 11.17 1.73
CA GLU A 118 -1.31 9.90 1.13
C GLU A 118 0.08 10.00 0.49
N ASP A 119 0.35 11.10 -0.22
CA ASP A 119 1.65 11.39 -0.83
C ASP A 119 2.73 11.58 0.25
N ALA A 120 2.46 12.38 1.29
CA ALA A 120 3.38 12.58 2.40
C ALA A 120 3.71 11.27 3.14
N VAL A 121 2.73 10.36 3.27
CA VAL A 121 2.97 9.05 3.88
C VAL A 121 3.84 8.17 2.96
N ARG A 122 3.58 8.15 1.64
CA ARG A 122 4.39 7.38 0.67
C ARG A 122 5.85 7.81 0.68
N GLU A 123 6.12 9.11 0.75
CA GLU A 123 7.49 9.66 0.78
C GLU A 123 8.25 9.32 2.07
N SER A 124 7.53 9.14 3.18
CA SER A 124 8.15 9.07 4.50
C SER A 124 8.81 7.74 4.88
N GLY A 125 8.51 6.65 4.18
CA GLY A 125 9.02 5.30 4.47
C GLY A 125 8.68 4.72 5.87
N ARG A 126 8.06 5.49 6.77
CA ARG A 126 7.81 5.13 8.18
C ARG A 126 6.35 4.73 8.40
N GLN A 127 6.08 3.43 8.28
CA GLN A 127 4.72 2.86 8.31
C GLN A 127 3.95 3.09 9.62
N PHE A 128 4.57 3.00 10.81
CA PHE A 128 3.83 2.92 12.06
C PHE A 128 3.14 4.23 12.51
N ARG A 129 3.86 5.37 12.55
CA ARG A 129 3.24 6.67 12.90
C ARG A 129 2.26 7.14 11.85
N SER A 130 2.52 6.81 10.58
CA SER A 130 1.64 7.17 9.47
C SER A 130 0.26 6.50 9.55
N ALA A 131 0.16 5.30 10.15
CA ALA A 131 -1.10 4.55 10.24
C ALA A 131 -2.11 5.22 11.18
N GLN A 132 -1.69 5.66 12.37
CA GLN A 132 -2.58 6.32 13.34
C GLN A 132 -3.08 7.67 12.80
N ILE A 133 -2.20 8.44 12.17
CA ILE A 133 -2.55 9.74 11.56
C ILE A 133 -3.52 9.51 10.40
N ARG A 134 -3.27 8.50 9.56
CA ARG A 134 -4.16 8.13 8.46
C ARG A 134 -5.55 7.73 8.97
N GLU A 135 -5.63 6.91 10.01
CA GLU A 135 -6.91 6.48 10.58
C GLU A 135 -7.71 7.68 11.11
N LYS A 136 -7.07 8.55 11.90
CA LYS A 136 -7.71 9.77 12.41
C LYS A 136 -8.14 10.71 11.29
N PHE A 137 -7.31 10.87 10.27
CA PHE A 137 -7.65 11.67 9.10
C PHE A 137 -8.86 11.09 8.36
N SER A 138 -8.90 9.77 8.12
CA SER A 138 -10.03 9.10 7.48
C SER A 138 -11.33 9.27 8.27
N GLN A 139 -11.28 9.23 9.61
CA GLN A 139 -12.45 9.47 10.47
C GLN A 139 -12.99 10.90 10.30
N ILE A 140 -12.12 11.92 10.34
CA ILE A 140 -12.53 13.33 10.19
C ILE A 140 -13.00 13.60 8.76
N PHE A 141 -12.31 13.05 7.76
CA PHE A 141 -12.73 13.14 6.36
C PHE A 141 -14.13 12.56 6.17
N GLY A 142 -14.40 11.35 6.68
CA GLY A 142 -15.72 10.73 6.62
C GLY A 142 -16.81 11.60 7.26
N ALA A 143 -16.55 12.12 8.46
CA ALA A 143 -17.48 13.01 9.16
C ALA A 143 -17.78 14.29 8.36
N ALA A 144 -16.75 14.91 7.74
CA ALA A 144 -16.93 16.11 6.91
C ALA A 144 -17.75 15.81 5.64
N ILE A 145 -17.54 14.65 5.02
CA ILE A 145 -18.36 14.18 3.89
C ILE A 145 -19.82 13.97 4.28
N ASP A 146 -20.07 13.41 5.47
CA ASP A 146 -21.43 13.22 5.97
C ASP A 146 -22.11 14.54 6.34
N GLN A 147 -21.38 15.51 6.89
CA GLN A 147 -21.89 16.87 7.09
C GLN A 147 -22.22 17.56 5.75
N LEU A 148 -21.40 17.39 4.70
CA LEU A 148 -21.73 17.90 3.35
C LEU A 148 -22.99 17.25 2.77
N ARG A 149 -23.22 15.96 3.03
CA ARG A 149 -24.49 15.30 2.66
C ARG A 149 -25.66 15.87 3.45
N GLN A 150 -25.46 16.14 4.73
CA GLN A 150 -26.50 16.73 5.58
C GLN A 150 -26.86 18.14 5.11
N SER A 151 -25.89 18.98 4.77
CA SER A 151 -26.15 20.33 4.25
C SER A 151 -26.94 20.29 2.94
N TYR A 152 -26.67 19.31 2.06
CA TYR A 152 -27.46 19.07 0.86
C TYR A 152 -28.90 18.64 1.17
N ARG A 153 -29.10 17.74 2.14
CA ARG A 153 -30.45 17.32 2.57
C ARG A 153 -31.27 18.47 3.14
N LEU A 154 -30.65 19.32 3.95
CA LEU A 154 -31.29 20.53 4.50
C LEU A 154 -31.68 21.49 3.37
N TRP A 155 -30.83 21.66 2.35
CA TRP A 155 -31.19 22.42 1.17
C TRP A 155 -32.39 21.83 0.43
N GLU A 156 -32.40 20.52 0.17
CA GLU A 156 -33.50 19.86 -0.52
C GLU A 156 -34.81 19.96 0.27
N LEU A 157 -34.74 19.83 1.60
CA LEU A 157 -35.87 20.04 2.49
C LEU A 157 -36.39 21.47 2.41
N ALA A 158 -35.49 22.47 2.47
CA ALA A 158 -35.86 23.88 2.35
C ALA A 158 -36.51 24.22 0.99
N GLN A 159 -36.22 23.49 -0.09
CA GLN A 159 -36.92 23.66 -1.37
C GLN A 159 -38.38 23.19 -1.34
N LYS A 160 -38.76 22.34 -0.38
CA LYS A 160 -40.10 21.77 -0.23
C LYS A 160 -40.94 22.49 0.83
N LEU A 161 -40.34 23.43 1.57
CA LEU A 161 -40.96 24.18 2.66
C LEU A 161 -41.19 25.63 2.24
N ASP A 162 -42.13 26.29 2.92
CA ASP A 162 -42.44 27.71 2.76
C ASP A 162 -42.43 28.44 4.10
N GLY A 163 -42.25 29.77 4.05
CA GLY A 163 -42.33 30.64 5.22
C GLY A 163 -41.29 30.33 6.31
N PRO A 164 -41.63 30.49 7.60
CA PRO A 164 -40.66 30.39 8.69
C PRO A 164 -39.90 29.05 8.78
N ALA A 165 -40.55 27.94 8.44
CA ALA A 165 -39.93 26.61 8.48
C ALA A 165 -38.80 26.46 7.44
N ARG A 166 -38.95 27.10 6.28
CA ARG A 166 -37.89 27.16 5.26
C ARG A 166 -36.68 27.94 5.78
N ASP A 167 -36.92 29.08 6.41
CA ASP A 167 -35.85 29.95 6.90
C ASP A 167 -35.08 29.32 8.07
N GLU A 168 -35.78 28.61 8.96
CA GLU A 168 -35.16 27.82 10.02
C GLU A 168 -34.26 26.71 9.44
N THR A 169 -34.76 25.97 8.44
CA THR A 169 -33.99 24.90 7.77
C THR A 169 -32.72 25.46 7.07
N LEU A 170 -32.82 26.63 6.44
CA LEU A 170 -31.67 27.29 5.82
C LEU A 170 -30.66 27.80 6.86
N THR A 171 -31.13 28.24 8.03
CA THR A 171 -30.27 28.65 9.15
C THR A 171 -29.53 27.45 9.72
N GLU A 172 -30.20 26.30 9.86
CA GLU A 172 -29.55 25.05 10.25
C GLU A 172 -28.49 24.63 9.22
N ARG A 173 -28.80 24.73 7.93
CA ARG A 173 -27.83 24.46 6.86
C ARG A 173 -26.59 25.34 7.00
N GLU A 174 -26.76 26.63 7.27
CA GLU A 174 -25.64 27.56 7.43
C GLU A 174 -24.76 27.21 8.63
N THR A 175 -25.37 26.77 9.73
CA THR A 175 -24.66 26.25 10.89
C THR A 175 -23.77 25.06 10.50
N VAL A 176 -24.33 24.08 9.78
CA VAL A 176 -23.58 22.92 9.27
C VAL A 176 -22.43 23.36 8.35
N LEU A 177 -22.65 24.32 7.45
CA LEU A 177 -21.60 24.84 6.56
C LEU A 177 -20.46 25.52 7.32
N SER A 178 -20.76 26.22 8.42
CA SER A 178 -19.75 26.82 9.28
C SER A 178 -18.90 25.77 10.02
N GLU A 179 -19.52 24.66 10.45
CA GLU A 179 -18.81 23.55 11.09
C GLU A 179 -17.89 22.83 10.10
N ILE A 180 -18.35 22.61 8.86
CA ILE A 180 -17.54 22.03 7.79
C ILE A 180 -16.33 22.92 7.52
N GLN A 181 -16.52 24.24 7.42
CA GLN A 181 -15.42 25.18 7.22
C GLN A 181 -14.36 25.06 8.33
N ALA A 182 -14.80 25.07 9.59
CA ALA A 182 -13.91 24.93 10.74
C ALA A 182 -13.16 23.59 10.71
N THR A 183 -13.83 22.52 10.29
CA THR A 183 -13.24 21.17 10.16
C THR A 183 -12.18 21.13 9.06
N VAL A 184 -12.48 21.68 7.88
CA VAL A 184 -11.54 21.77 6.75
C VAL A 184 -10.29 22.55 7.14
N GLU A 185 -10.45 23.69 7.84
CA GLU A 185 -9.31 24.49 8.30
C GLU A 185 -8.44 23.72 9.31
N ARG A 186 -9.07 23.00 10.24
CA ARG A 186 -8.36 22.18 11.24
C ARG A 186 -7.63 21.00 10.60
N MET A 187 -8.23 20.36 9.61
CA MET A 187 -7.60 19.30 8.82
C MET A 187 -6.40 19.84 8.04
N ARG A 188 -6.53 21.01 7.41
CA ARG A 188 -5.44 21.66 6.68
C ARG A 188 -4.25 21.94 7.58
N SER A 189 -4.50 22.50 8.77
CA SER A 189 -3.47 22.74 9.77
C SER A 189 -2.78 21.44 10.20
N THR A 190 -3.56 20.37 10.47
CA THR A 190 -3.02 19.05 10.84
C THR A 190 -2.12 18.46 9.74
N VAL A 191 -2.54 18.52 8.48
CA VAL A 191 -1.74 18.01 7.35
C VAL A 191 -0.45 18.82 7.19
N ASN A 192 -0.52 20.14 7.30
CA ASN A 192 0.67 20.99 7.21
C ASN A 192 1.66 20.72 8.35
N GLN A 193 1.19 20.61 9.59
CA GLN A 193 2.02 20.26 10.75
C GLN A 193 2.67 18.89 10.58
N PHE A 194 1.91 17.92 10.05
CA PHE A 194 2.46 16.61 9.74
C PHE A 194 3.57 16.69 8.69
N GLN A 195 3.33 17.39 7.57
CA GLN A 195 4.35 17.56 6.52
C GLN A 195 5.61 18.28 7.04
N GLU A 196 5.46 19.29 7.88
CA GLU A 196 6.58 20.01 8.50
C GLU A 196 7.39 19.11 9.44
N MET A 197 6.71 18.31 10.27
CA MET A 197 7.33 17.31 11.13
C MET A 197 8.15 16.31 10.30
N MET A 198 7.57 15.77 9.21
CA MET A 198 8.26 14.82 8.35
C MET A 198 9.47 15.45 7.65
N ARG A 199 9.37 16.69 7.18
CA ARG A 199 10.50 17.42 6.57
C ARG A 199 11.63 17.68 7.56
N THR A 200 11.30 18.03 8.80
CA THR A 200 12.29 18.34 9.84
C THR A 200 13.02 17.07 10.28
N GLU A 201 12.31 15.96 10.48
CA GLU A 201 12.92 14.68 10.81
C GLU A 201 13.84 14.18 9.69
N ASN A 202 13.43 14.26 8.42
CA ASN A 202 14.29 13.88 7.30
C ASN A 202 15.59 14.71 7.23
N LYS A 203 15.52 16.01 7.59
CA LYS A 203 16.72 16.86 7.67
C LYS A 203 17.65 16.45 8.82
N ALA A 204 17.08 16.10 9.98
CA ALA A 204 17.85 15.63 11.13
C ALA A 204 18.55 14.30 10.82
N ASP A 205 17.85 13.36 10.17
CA ASP A 205 18.42 12.07 9.76
C ASP A 205 19.56 12.25 8.74
N LEU A 206 19.38 13.11 7.74
CA LEU A 206 20.45 13.43 6.77
C LEU A 206 21.67 14.10 7.43
N ALA A 207 21.45 14.96 8.43
CA ALA A 207 22.54 15.57 9.18
C ALA A 207 23.32 14.52 10.00
N SER A 208 22.60 13.57 10.64
CA SER A 208 23.21 12.45 11.36
C SER A 208 24.04 11.57 10.42
N MET A 209 23.48 11.16 9.28
CA MET A 209 24.18 10.33 8.30
C MET A 209 25.44 11.01 7.74
N ARG A 210 25.41 12.33 7.53
CA ARG A 210 26.59 13.11 7.12
C ARG A 210 27.66 13.10 8.20
N SER A 211 27.27 13.33 9.46
CA SER A 211 28.20 13.29 10.59
C SER A 211 28.85 11.90 10.75
N GLU A 212 28.10 10.83 10.53
CA GLU A 212 28.61 9.45 10.58
C GLU A 212 29.57 9.15 9.42
N LEU A 213 29.27 9.61 8.22
CA LEU A 213 30.16 9.50 7.06
C LEU A 213 31.47 10.27 7.28
N ASP A 214 31.40 11.50 7.78
CA ASP A 214 32.57 12.31 8.08
C ASP A 214 33.46 11.65 9.14
N ALA A 215 32.86 11.11 10.20
CA ALA A 215 33.57 10.33 11.22
C ALA A 215 34.26 9.09 10.63
N THR A 216 33.58 8.38 9.72
CA THR A 216 34.13 7.20 9.04
C THR A 216 35.31 7.57 8.15
N MET A 217 35.21 8.68 7.41
CA MET A 217 36.31 9.20 6.59
C MET A 217 37.50 9.65 7.43
N GLU A 218 37.26 10.25 8.60
CA GLU A 218 38.34 10.64 9.51
C GLU A 218 39.08 9.42 10.07
N ILE A 219 38.34 8.36 10.44
CA ILE A 219 38.91 7.08 10.87
C ILE A 219 39.74 6.46 9.74
N ALA A 220 39.23 6.48 8.50
CA ALA A 220 39.96 5.96 7.33
C ALA A 220 41.27 6.73 7.10
N LYS A 221 41.23 8.08 7.12
CA LYS A 221 42.42 8.93 7.00
C LYS A 221 43.44 8.66 8.11
N ARG A 222 43.00 8.56 9.36
CA ARG A 222 43.89 8.27 10.50
C ARG A 222 44.52 6.87 10.39
N THR A 223 43.77 5.91 9.84
CA THR A 223 44.27 4.55 9.61
C THR A 223 45.34 4.54 8.52
N GLU A 224 45.11 5.23 7.39
CA GLU A 224 46.14 5.39 6.35
C GLU A 224 47.40 6.09 6.86
N GLN A 225 47.26 7.11 7.69
CA GLN A 225 48.39 7.83 8.24
C GLN A 225 49.22 6.95 9.17
N ARG A 226 48.58 6.14 10.03
CA ARG A 226 49.25 5.14 10.86
C ARG A 226 49.93 4.05 10.03
N MET A 227 49.30 3.58 8.94
CA MET A 227 49.95 2.61 8.05
C MET A 227 51.22 3.18 7.42
N ARG A 228 51.20 4.44 6.98
CA ARG A 228 52.39 5.13 6.46
C ARG A 228 53.48 5.34 7.51
N GLU A 229 53.10 5.68 8.75
CA GLU A 229 54.05 5.79 9.86
C GLU A 229 54.71 4.44 10.19
N ILE A 230 53.95 3.33 10.14
CA ILE A 230 54.47 1.98 10.34
C ILE A 230 55.38 1.55 9.19
N GLU A 231 55.01 1.86 7.95
CA GLU A 231 55.80 1.56 6.74
C GLU A 231 57.13 2.33 6.73
N HIS A 232 57.12 3.61 7.13
CA HIS A 232 58.34 4.38 7.32
C HIS A 232 59.18 3.93 8.53
N ALA A 233 58.55 3.41 9.59
CA ALA A 233 59.27 2.86 10.73
C ALA A 233 59.94 1.51 10.41
N SER A 234 59.38 0.70 9.50
CA SER A 234 60.01 -0.55 9.03
C SER A 234 61.24 -0.30 8.16
N ASP A 235 61.26 0.75 7.33
CA ASP A 235 62.43 1.13 6.52
C ASP A 235 63.63 1.56 7.40
N GLY A 236 63.36 2.14 8.58
CA GLY A 236 64.40 2.53 9.54
C GLY A 236 65.02 1.36 10.31
N HIS A 237 64.35 0.20 10.38
CA HIS A 237 64.87 -0.99 11.07
C HIS A 237 65.77 -1.86 10.18
N GLU A 238 65.62 -1.82 8.86
CA GLU A 238 66.57 -2.51 7.95
C GLU A 238 67.95 -1.84 7.90
N ALA A 239 68.03 -0.52 8.15
CA ALA A 239 69.30 0.20 8.18
C ALA A 239 70.17 -0.11 9.42
N TYR A 240 69.60 -0.67 10.48
CA TYR A 240 70.33 -0.97 11.74
C TYR A 240 70.80 -2.43 11.85
N VAL A 241 70.45 -3.29 10.89
CA VAL A 241 70.82 -4.73 10.88
C VAL A 241 71.97 -5.02 9.90
N GLN A 242 72.53 -4.00 9.24
CA GLN A 242 73.64 -4.12 8.27
C GLN A 242 74.99 -3.49 8.71
N GLU A 243 75.16 -3.10 9.97
CA GLU A 243 76.49 -2.85 10.57
C GLU A 243 76.91 -4.01 11.48
#